data_AF-A0A6A3K7X5-F1
#
_entry.id   AF-A0A6A3K7X5-F1
#
_cell.length_a   1.000
_cell.length_b   1.000
_cell.length_c   1.000
_cell.angle_alpha   90.00
_cell.angle_beta   90.00
_cell.angle_gamma   90.00
#
_symmetry.space_group_name_H-M   'P 1'
#
loop_
_entity.id
_entity.type
_entity.pdbx_description
1 polymer ?
#
loop_
_entity_poly.entity_id
_entity_poly.type
_entity_poly.pdbx_seq_one_letter_code
_entity_poly.pdbx_strand_id
1 'polypeptide(L)'
;MERIMDFFKQRNPTWKKIKTIVIDKDFVEWRVLEKAFLNAKVLLCQFHALDILAQSLQKSYVQSYDGAAGRNGSSIREVDVLQYQIEV
;
A
#
# COMPACT_ATOMS: atom_id res chain seq x y z
N MET A 1 -20.15 5.37 6.57
CA MET A 1 -18.86 6.06 6.79
C MET A 1 -19.01 7.53 7.14
N GLU A 2 -19.92 8.28 6.52
CA GLU A 2 -20.15 9.72 6.84
C GLU A 2 -20.44 9.99 8.32
N ARG A 3 -21.34 9.21 8.96
CA ARG A 3 -21.62 9.30 10.41
C ARG A 3 -20.37 9.15 11.29
N ILE A 4 -19.41 8.33 10.86
CA ILE A 4 -18.15 8.12 11.59
C ILE A 4 -17.27 9.36 11.47
N MET A 5 -17.25 10.01 10.31
CA MET A 5 -16.53 11.28 10.12
C MET A 5 -17.12 12.40 10.95
N ASP A 6 -18.45 12.48 11.05
CA ASP A 6 -19.12 13.46 11.90
C ASP A 6 -18.78 13.25 13.38
N PHE A 7 -18.83 12.00 13.85
CA PHE A 7 -18.41 11.66 15.20
C PHE A 7 -16.94 12.01 15.46
N PHE A 8 -16.04 11.69 14.52
CA PHE A 8 -14.63 12.04 14.62
C PHE A 8 -14.43 13.56 14.77
N LYS A 9 -15.11 14.36 13.94
CA LYS A 9 -15.02 15.83 13.98
C LYS A 9 -15.57 16.41 15.29
N GLN A 10 -16.66 15.85 15.81
CA GLN A 10 -17.22 16.26 17.10
C GLN A 10 -16.24 15.99 18.26
N ARG A 11 -15.52 14.87 18.20
CA ARG A 11 -14.54 14.50 19.24
C ARG A 11 -13.19 15.19 19.11
N ASN A 12 -12.86 15.73 17.94
CA ASN A 12 -11.55 16.32 17.65
C ASN A 12 -11.70 17.76 17.14
N PRO A 13 -11.85 18.78 18.01
CA PRO A 13 -12.07 20.18 17.60
C PRO A 13 -11.01 20.76 16.66
N THR A 14 -9.80 20.21 16.71
CA THR A 14 -8.65 20.60 15.87
C THR A 14 -8.58 19.86 14.54
N TRP A 15 -9.60 19.07 14.16
CA TRP A 15 -9.60 18.28 12.92
C TRP A 15 -9.29 19.11 11.66
N LYS A 16 -9.65 20.41 11.65
CA LYS A 16 -9.33 21.35 10.55
C LYS A 16 -7.83 21.59 10.36
N LYS A 17 -6.99 21.23 11.33
CA LYS A 17 -5.52 21.31 11.25
C LYS A 17 -4.91 20.13 10.51
N ILE A 18 -5.66 19.04 10.31
CA ILE A 18 -5.20 17.88 9.56
C ILE A 18 -4.85 18.31 8.13
N LYS A 19 -3.62 17.99 7.71
CA LYS A 19 -3.11 18.31 6.37
C LYS A 19 -3.07 17.11 5.45
N THR A 20 -2.98 15.91 6.02
CA THR A 20 -2.83 14.67 5.29
C THR A 20 -3.55 13.56 6.01
N ILE A 21 -4.19 12.67 5.25
CA ILE A 21 -4.81 11.44 5.72
C ILE A 21 -4.22 10.30 4.90
N VAL A 22 -3.69 9.29 5.57
CA VAL A 22 -3.12 8.11 4.93
C VAL A 22 -4.17 7.00 4.95
N ILE A 23 -4.44 6.39 3.79
CA ILE A 23 -5.47 5.36 3.61
C ILE A 23 -4.86 4.04 3.17
N ASP A 24 -5.61 2.97 3.44
CA ASP A 24 -5.27 1.62 3.01
C ASP A 24 -5.36 1.44 1.48
N LYS A 25 -4.78 0.35 0.96
CA LYS A 25 -4.79 -0.06 -0.46
C LYS A 25 -6.17 -0.31 -1.05
N ASP A 26 -7.20 -0.45 -0.22
CA ASP A 26 -8.54 -0.80 -0.68
C ASP A 26 -9.36 0.42 -1.12
N PHE A 27 -8.86 1.65 -0.87
CA PHE A 27 -9.43 2.92 -1.31
C PHE A 27 -10.91 3.18 -0.93
N VAL A 28 -11.49 2.35 -0.06
CA VAL A 28 -12.93 2.35 0.27
C VAL A 28 -13.38 3.69 0.84
N GLU A 29 -12.55 4.34 1.65
CA GLU A 29 -12.86 5.58 2.34
C GLU A 29 -12.56 6.84 1.53
N TRP A 30 -11.84 6.73 0.40
CA TRP A 30 -11.23 7.86 -0.30
C TRP A 30 -12.24 9.00 -0.51
N ARG A 31 -13.33 8.73 -1.22
CA ARG A 31 -14.31 9.75 -1.61
C ARG A 31 -15.01 10.39 -0.40
N VAL A 32 -15.19 9.62 0.67
CA VAL A 32 -15.81 10.13 1.91
C VAL A 32 -14.84 11.05 2.63
N LEU A 33 -13.54 10.70 2.65
CA LEU A 33 -12.49 11.52 3.27
C LEU A 33 -12.24 12.82 2.50
N GLU A 34 -12.22 12.80 1.18
CA GLU A 34 -12.10 14.03 0.37
C GLU A 34 -13.24 15.01 0.66
N LYS A 35 -14.48 14.52 0.69
CA LYS A 35 -15.65 15.35 1.04
C LYS A 35 -15.58 15.85 2.48
N ALA A 36 -15.13 15.01 3.41
CA ALA A 36 -15.09 15.35 4.82
C ALA A 36 -13.94 16.32 5.17
N PHE A 37 -12.80 16.25 4.48
CA PHE A 37 -11.57 16.98 4.79
C PHE A 37 -11.04 17.70 3.55
N LEU A 38 -11.81 18.67 3.04
CA LEU A 38 -11.51 19.42 1.81
C LEU A 38 -10.12 20.08 1.77
N ASN A 39 -9.52 20.35 2.93
CA ASN A 39 -8.20 20.99 3.05
C ASN A 39 -7.05 20.00 3.32
N ALA A 40 -7.34 18.70 3.41
CA ALA A 40 -6.35 17.66 3.64
C ALA A 40 -6.11 16.86 2.34
N LYS A 41 -4.89 16.38 2.15
CA LYS A 41 -4.54 15.45 1.08
C LYS A 41 -4.81 14.01 1.54
N VAL A 42 -5.51 13.24 0.73
CA VAL A 42 -5.67 11.79 0.96
C VAL A 42 -4.56 11.07 0.20
N LEU A 43 -3.72 10.31 0.89
CA LEU A 43 -2.58 9.59 0.32
C LEU A 43 -2.71 8.09 0.55
N LEU A 44 -2.27 7.29 -0.42
CA LEU A 44 -2.07 5.86 -0.22
C LEU A 44 -0.93 5.64 0.80
N CYS A 45 -1.11 4.67 1.69
CA CYS A 45 -0.08 4.24 2.62
C CYS A 45 1.18 3.77 1.87
N GLN A 46 2.33 4.36 2.23
CA GLN A 46 3.62 4.04 1.62
C GLN A 46 3.99 2.57 1.83
N PHE A 47 3.66 1.99 2.99
CA PHE A 47 3.88 0.58 3.26
C PHE A 47 3.16 -0.31 2.24
N HIS A 48 1.87 -0.09 2.02
CA HIS A 48 1.10 -0.85 1.03
C HIS A 48 1.58 -0.58 -0.40
N ALA A 49 1.98 0.64 -0.72
CA ALA A 49 2.55 0.96 -2.03
C ALA A 49 3.84 0.18 -2.29
N LEU A 50 4.74 0.12 -1.31
CA LEU A 50 5.99 -0.64 -1.40
C LEU A 50 5.74 -2.15 -1.47
N ASP A 51 4.82 -2.67 -0.66
CA ASP A 51 4.44 -4.08 -0.67
C ASP A 51 3.87 -4.51 -2.03
N ILE A 52 2.96 -3.71 -2.60
CA ILE A 52 2.42 -3.96 -3.95
C ILE A 52 3.54 -3.96 -5.00
N LEU A 53 4.47 -3.02 -4.93
CA LEU A 53 5.60 -2.95 -5.85
C LEU A 53 6.52 -4.16 -5.71
N ALA A 54 6.88 -4.55 -4.47
CA ALA A 54 7.70 -5.72 -4.19
C ALA A 54 7.07 -7.00 -4.74
N GLN A 55 5.78 -7.20 -4.48
CA GLN A 55 5.04 -8.35 -5.01
C GLN A 55 4.97 -8.34 -6.54
N SER A 56 4.81 -7.17 -7.15
CA SER A 56 4.77 -7.03 -8.61
C SER A 56 6.12 -7.36 -9.26
N LEU A 57 7.22 -6.93 -8.63
CA LEU A 57 8.57 -7.26 -9.06
C LEU A 57 8.85 -8.76 -8.90
N GLN A 58 8.48 -9.37 -7.77
CA GLN A 58 8.64 -10.80 -7.55
C GLN A 58 7.87 -11.62 -8.59
N LYS A 59 6.62 -11.28 -8.89
CA LYS A 59 5.82 -11.95 -9.94
C LYS A 59 6.47 -11.81 -11.31
N SER A 60 6.96 -10.62 -11.65
CA SER A 60 7.63 -10.36 -12.93
C SER A 60 8.93 -11.15 -13.05
N TYR A 61 9.69 -11.26 -11.96
CA TYR A 61 10.89 -12.08 -11.88
C TYR A 61 10.53 -13.55 -12.09
N VAL A 62 9.64 -14.14 -11.27
CA VAL A 62 9.21 -15.54 -11.41
C VAL A 62 8.71 -15.85 -12.82
N GLN A 63 7.88 -14.99 -13.43
CA GLN A 63 7.40 -15.17 -14.79
C GLN A 63 8.53 -15.15 -15.84
N SER A 64 9.53 -14.27 -15.68
CA SER A 64 10.70 -14.26 -16.56
C SER A 64 11.55 -15.53 -16.44
N TYR A 65 11.62 -16.11 -15.23
CA TYR A 65 12.31 -17.38 -14.98
C TYR A 65 11.51 -18.57 -15.52
N ASP A 66 10.19 -18.63 -15.34
CA ASP A 66 9.36 -19.71 -15.91
C ASP A 66 9.43 -19.71 -17.45
N GLY A 67 9.48 -18.53 -18.07
CA GLY A 67 9.71 -18.39 -19.52
C GLY A 67 11.11 -18.84 -19.97
N ALA A 68 12.12 -18.75 -19.10
CA ALA A 68 13.50 -19.16 -19.36
C ALA A 68 13.79 -20.64 -18.98
N ALA A 69 13.09 -21.18 -17.98
CA ALA A 69 13.23 -22.53 -17.44
C ALA A 69 12.64 -23.62 -18.35
N GLY A 70 12.05 -23.24 -19.50
CA GLY A 70 11.69 -24.16 -20.58
C GLY A 70 12.86 -24.89 -21.24
N ARG A 71 14.11 -24.68 -20.78
CA ARG A 71 15.28 -25.47 -21.19
C ARG A 71 16.20 -25.71 -19.98
N ASN A 72 16.11 -26.93 -19.44
CA ASN A 72 17.01 -27.54 -18.45
C ASN A 72 16.96 -26.92 -17.04
N GLY A 73 16.07 -27.48 -16.22
CA GLY A 73 16.02 -27.26 -14.79
C GLY A 73 17.35 -27.56 -14.12
N SER A 74 17.86 -26.58 -13.39
CA SER A 74 18.87 -26.77 -12.36
C SER A 74 18.44 -25.91 -11.17
N SER A 75 18.09 -26.60 -10.09
CA SER A 75 17.69 -26.04 -8.80
C SER A 75 18.80 -25.14 -8.26
N ILE A 76 18.61 -23.81 -8.35
CA ILE A 76 19.45 -22.86 -7.65
C ILE A 76 18.69 -22.44 -6.39
N ARG A 77 19.10 -23.12 -5.32
CA ARG A 77 18.94 -22.88 -3.88
C ARG A 77 18.33 -21.51 -3.52
N GLU A 78 17.12 -21.56 -2.97
CA GLU A 78 16.51 -20.88 -1.80
C GLU A 78 17.15 -19.64 -1.10
N VAL A 79 18.31 -19.12 -1.50
CA VAL A 79 19.12 -18.20 -0.67
C VAL A 79 19.09 -16.74 -1.14
N ASP A 80 18.72 -16.43 -2.39
CA ASP A 80 18.84 -15.05 -2.91
C ASP A 80 17.55 -14.21 -2.87
N VAL A 81 16.40 -14.78 -2.49
CA VAL A 81 15.10 -14.08 -2.59
C VAL A 81 14.65 -13.43 -1.26
N LEU A 82 15.31 -13.74 -0.14
CA LEU A 82 14.87 -13.30 1.20
C LEU A 82 15.55 -12.03 1.71
N GLN A 83 16.46 -11.41 0.97
CA GLN A 83 17.17 -10.21 1.43
C GLN A 83 16.46 -8.89 1.06
N TYR A 84 15.12 -8.89 1.15
CA TYR A 84 14.34 -7.66 1.27
C TYR A 84 13.74 -7.58 2.68
N GLN A 85 14.59 -7.76 3.69
CA GLN A 85 14.26 -7.33 5.04
C GLN A 85 14.38 -5.81 5.05
N ILE A 86 13.25 -5.14 4.85
CA ILE A 86 13.08 -3.74 5.21
C ILE A 86 13.07 -3.73 6.74
N GLU A 87 14.24 -3.54 7.33
CA GLU A 87 14.34 -3.14 8.73
C GLU A 87 13.70 -1.74 8.87
N VAL A 88 12.61 -1.68 9.64
CA VAL A 88 11.92 -0.45 10.05
C VAL A 88 12.49 0.01 11.38
#